data_AF-A0A959DUN6-F1
#
_entry.id   AF-A0A959DUN6-F1
#
_cell.length_a   1.000
_cell.length_b   1.000
_cell.length_c   1.000
_cell.angle_alpha   90.00
_cell.angle_beta   90.00
_cell.angle_gamma   90.00
#
_symmetry.space_group_name_H-M   'P 1'
#
loop_
_entity.id
_entity.type
_entity.pdbx_description
1 polymer ?
#
loop_
_entity_poly.entity_id
_entity_poly.type
_entity_poly.pdbx_seq_one_letter_code
_entity_poly.pdbx_strand_id
1 'polypeptide(L)'
;MNKVFFTSVFCFTFLFISYSQHLMPVYYATSSQRSQGGQEIENAFDGNDATDYHTYWYGVGIPDTLTFYFPSIVPGVNALEYTPRQEGYNGIWSLVELQYSLRSVPDSFLKYSIDDVIWAVDHQKKSISFDSTIHNIYAFRIIVKEAYENFSSCAELRFWNDEPLLSDGSKDCDIVMEGVPDGKDIRLGVDVDASSASSYQVFENIGNSVDGDFSTLYHSSYDGGPDEFPIELIYHFNANTSMDYFIYYPRNDGNNNGNFGKTQIFYNTTSNPDYVHLIDHDFSLSGLPAKVSFPTITDVNNLKIVINNGANDFASCAEIEFYSNNQAGNSVYLDIFKNELYAELLPSVTQSQIDTITSPFFRTLAQCIFNQNYNQSLRVRDFHAFESIQHLGARLKTSAYDSFENATGIAFDKGQTAIIAMDGIGDQSVYLRVRNWANEASQADHLYFLKDGLNNIVMKDSGLAYISFYSDTPETARAVKSNIMTGKCNGYFDPAIHSNDDWTSIMTNQAYPKVDIIGKYAHLVYDKSALRFNSPFDGFHLIEMYDSIVNWQKIQMGLYKYGYKYNNHILAICETGGGYYAGGEGVHFDWTWGAESIANP
;
A
#
# COMPACT_ATOMS: atom_id res chain seq x y z
N MET A 1 -73.25 -21.65 33.60
CA MET A 1 -72.22 -22.50 34.24
C MET A 1 -71.40 -23.16 33.15
N ASN A 2 -70.07 -23.06 33.28
CA ASN A 2 -68.98 -23.60 32.45
C ASN A 2 -68.98 -23.26 30.95
N LYS A 3 -68.33 -22.14 30.61
CA LYS A 3 -67.76 -21.91 29.27
C LYS A 3 -66.29 -22.32 29.29
N VAL A 4 -65.99 -23.36 28.52
CA VAL A 4 -64.65 -23.86 28.22
C VAL A 4 -63.97 -22.88 27.27
N PHE A 5 -62.81 -22.35 27.64
CA PHE A 5 -61.93 -21.61 26.73
C PHE A 5 -60.82 -22.53 26.23
N PHE A 6 -60.79 -22.73 24.91
CA PHE A 6 -59.66 -23.30 24.20
C PHE A 6 -58.57 -22.22 24.07
N THR A 7 -57.37 -22.49 24.59
CA THR A 7 -56.18 -21.67 24.34
C THR A 7 -55.40 -22.32 23.20
N SER A 8 -55.42 -21.69 22.02
CA SER A 8 -54.59 -22.11 20.88
C SER A 8 -53.11 -21.89 21.20
N VAL A 9 -52.32 -22.97 21.15
CA VAL A 9 -50.86 -22.91 21.14
C VAL A 9 -50.43 -22.56 19.72
N PHE A 10 -49.95 -21.32 19.51
CA PHE A 10 -49.24 -20.95 18.29
C PHE A 10 -47.80 -21.47 18.39
N CYS A 11 -47.51 -22.55 17.67
CA CYS A 11 -46.16 -23.03 17.44
C CYS A 11 -45.54 -22.17 16.32
N PHE A 12 -44.74 -21.17 16.69
CA PHE A 12 -43.88 -20.47 15.73
C PHE A 12 -42.68 -21.37 15.44
N THR A 13 -42.73 -22.07 14.31
CA THR A 13 -41.53 -22.61 13.67
C THR A 13 -40.73 -21.42 13.13
N PHE A 14 -39.69 -21.00 13.86
CA PHE A 14 -38.67 -20.12 13.30
C PHE A 14 -37.96 -20.90 12.19
N LEU A 15 -38.11 -20.42 10.95
CA LEU A 15 -37.15 -20.72 9.89
C LEU A 15 -35.82 -20.10 10.33
N PHE A 16 -34.88 -20.94 10.78
CA PHE A 16 -33.48 -20.54 10.88
C PHE A 16 -32.96 -20.35 9.46
N ILE A 17 -33.02 -19.13 8.95
CA ILE A 17 -32.05 -18.70 7.95
C ILE A 17 -30.73 -18.72 8.69
N SER A 18 -29.85 -19.67 8.34
CA SER A 18 -28.48 -19.71 8.87
C SER A 18 -27.74 -18.50 8.31
N TYR A 19 -27.82 -17.36 8.99
CA TYR A 19 -26.88 -16.28 8.76
C TYR A 19 -25.50 -16.78 9.20
N SER A 20 -24.52 -16.67 8.29
CA SER A 20 -23.13 -16.98 8.59
C SER A 20 -22.63 -15.95 9.59
N GLN A 21 -22.22 -16.39 10.79
CA GLN A 21 -21.61 -15.53 11.79
C GLN A 21 -20.09 -15.50 11.56
N HIS A 22 -19.53 -14.30 11.58
CA HIS A 22 -18.13 -14.00 11.32
C HIS A 22 -17.46 -13.46 12.58
N LEU A 23 -16.28 -13.97 12.92
CA LEU A 23 -15.50 -13.54 14.08
C LEU A 23 -14.99 -12.11 13.86
N MET A 24 -15.29 -11.21 14.79
CA MET A 24 -14.84 -9.82 14.76
C MET A 24 -13.52 -9.68 15.54
N PRO A 25 -12.46 -9.11 14.93
CA PRO A 25 -11.17 -8.96 15.58
C PRO A 25 -11.25 -7.96 16.74
N VAL A 26 -10.72 -8.38 17.89
CA VAL A 26 -10.37 -7.46 18.98
C VAL A 26 -8.99 -6.89 18.67
N TYR A 27 -8.86 -5.57 18.75
CA TYR A 27 -7.59 -4.89 18.50
C TYR A 27 -6.67 -4.91 19.73
N TYR A 28 -7.24 -4.62 20.89
CA TYR A 28 -6.51 -4.50 22.15
C TYR A 28 -7.47 -4.77 23.30
N ALA A 29 -6.97 -5.16 24.47
CA ALA A 29 -7.79 -5.26 25.67
C ALA A 29 -7.03 -4.83 26.93
N THR A 30 -7.79 -4.37 27.93
CA THR A 30 -7.27 -4.03 29.26
C THR A 30 -8.04 -4.77 30.34
N SER A 31 -7.41 -4.96 31.49
CA SER A 31 -8.04 -5.36 32.75
C SER A 31 -7.73 -4.31 33.82
N SER A 32 -8.67 -4.07 34.75
CA SER A 32 -8.42 -3.26 35.94
C SER A 32 -7.59 -3.97 37.00
N GLN A 33 -7.39 -5.28 36.85
CA GLN A 33 -6.61 -6.12 37.73
C GLN A 33 -5.24 -6.43 37.14
N ARG A 34 -4.29 -6.70 38.05
CA ARG A 34 -2.96 -7.15 37.65
C ARG A 34 -3.06 -8.60 37.15
N SER A 35 -2.53 -8.87 35.97
CA SER A 35 -2.43 -10.24 35.44
C SER A 35 -1.40 -11.08 36.19
N GLN A 36 -1.64 -12.38 36.22
CA GLN A 36 -0.65 -13.37 36.55
C GLN A 36 0.37 -13.47 35.41
N GLY A 37 1.67 -13.53 35.74
CA GLY A 37 2.71 -13.66 34.70
C GLY A 37 2.56 -14.96 33.92
N GLY A 38 2.59 -14.87 32.59
CA GLY A 38 2.27 -15.93 31.63
C GLY A 38 0.78 -16.08 31.31
N GLN A 39 -0.09 -15.30 31.96
CA GLN A 39 -1.55 -15.31 31.81
C GLN A 39 -2.08 -13.87 31.63
N GLU A 40 -1.41 -13.12 30.77
CA GLU A 40 -1.70 -11.73 30.45
C GLU A 40 -3.04 -11.57 29.69
N ILE A 41 -3.52 -10.33 29.55
CA ILE A 41 -4.86 -10.04 29.02
C ILE A 41 -4.99 -10.44 27.55
N GLU A 42 -3.88 -10.46 26.82
CA GLU A 42 -3.75 -10.85 25.42
C GLU A 42 -4.20 -12.29 25.19
N ASN A 43 -4.01 -13.18 26.18
CA ASN A 43 -4.46 -14.56 26.10
C ASN A 43 -5.99 -14.67 26.04
N ALA A 44 -6.75 -13.65 26.43
CA ALA A 44 -8.21 -13.68 26.39
C ALA A 44 -8.80 -13.49 24.97
N PHE A 45 -7.98 -13.19 23.95
CA PHE A 45 -8.43 -12.95 22.58
C PHE A 45 -7.37 -13.34 21.54
N ASP A 46 -6.50 -14.31 21.87
CA ASP A 46 -5.41 -14.79 21.01
C ASP A 46 -5.85 -15.87 20.02
N GLY A 47 -7.11 -16.34 20.13
CA GLY A 47 -7.67 -17.38 19.28
C GLY A 47 -7.38 -18.81 19.77
N ASN A 48 -6.79 -18.98 20.95
CA ASN A 48 -6.36 -20.26 21.49
C ASN A 48 -7.07 -20.61 22.81
N ASP A 49 -8.06 -21.50 22.74
CA ASP A 49 -8.83 -21.96 23.92
C ASP A 49 -7.96 -22.66 25.01
N ALA A 50 -6.67 -22.94 24.76
CA ALA A 50 -5.75 -23.56 25.72
C ALA A 50 -4.93 -22.56 26.54
N THR A 51 -4.84 -21.31 26.13
CA THR A 51 -4.27 -20.21 26.92
C THR A 51 -5.39 -19.50 27.68
N ASP A 52 -5.05 -18.80 28.77
CA ASP A 52 -6.01 -18.01 29.51
C ASP A 52 -5.38 -16.76 30.10
N TYR A 53 -6.18 -15.69 30.12
CA TYR A 53 -5.98 -14.57 31.04
C TYR A 53 -6.36 -15.01 32.45
N HIS A 54 -5.55 -14.63 33.44
CA HIS A 54 -5.85 -14.85 34.85
C HIS A 54 -5.34 -13.71 35.73
N THR A 55 -6.15 -13.27 36.69
CA THR A 55 -5.72 -12.30 37.71
C THR A 55 -4.60 -12.84 38.61
N TYR A 56 -3.74 -11.98 39.12
CA TYR A 56 -2.60 -12.36 39.98
C TYR A 56 -3.02 -13.20 41.20
N TRP A 57 -2.41 -14.38 41.39
CA TRP A 57 -2.80 -15.37 42.42
C TRP A 57 -2.81 -14.84 43.86
N TYR A 58 -1.99 -13.84 44.15
CA TYR A 58 -1.84 -13.29 45.50
C TYR A 58 -2.50 -11.91 45.66
N GLY A 59 -3.35 -11.52 44.70
CA GLY A 59 -4.11 -10.26 44.70
C GLY A 59 -5.60 -10.44 44.99
N VAL A 60 -6.34 -9.34 44.88
CA VAL A 60 -7.81 -9.36 44.84
C VAL A 60 -8.21 -9.38 43.37
N GLY A 61 -8.91 -10.42 42.90
CA GLY A 61 -9.24 -10.56 41.48
C GLY A 61 -10.61 -10.03 41.07
N ILE A 62 -11.49 -9.68 42.01
CA ILE A 62 -12.87 -9.23 41.75
C ILE A 62 -13.21 -7.99 42.61
N PRO A 63 -13.90 -6.97 42.08
CA PRO A 63 -14.37 -6.88 40.70
C PRO A 63 -13.23 -6.66 39.71
N ASP A 64 -13.35 -7.29 38.55
CA ASP A 64 -12.46 -7.07 37.41
C ASP A 64 -13.25 -6.35 36.32
N THR A 65 -12.60 -5.42 35.63
CA THR A 65 -13.18 -4.71 34.50
C THR A 65 -12.30 -4.96 33.29
N LEU A 66 -12.76 -5.84 32.41
CA LEU A 66 -12.10 -6.08 31.13
C LEU A 66 -12.71 -5.18 30.06
N THR A 67 -11.90 -4.48 29.29
CA THR A 67 -12.37 -3.65 28.16
C THR A 67 -11.66 -4.10 26.89
N PHE A 68 -12.44 -4.53 25.89
CA PHE A 68 -11.99 -5.01 24.58
C PHE A 68 -12.27 -3.92 23.55
N TYR A 69 -11.24 -3.45 22.87
CA TYR A 69 -11.29 -2.36 21.90
C TYR A 69 -11.37 -2.91 20.48
N PHE A 70 -12.19 -2.29 19.65
CA PHE A 70 -12.41 -2.71 18.26
C PHE A 70 -11.82 -1.67 17.29
N PRO A 71 -11.22 -2.10 16.17
CA PRO A 71 -10.82 -1.22 15.09
C PRO A 71 -12.03 -0.80 14.24
N SER A 72 -11.97 0.36 13.58
CA SER A 72 -13.12 0.95 12.86
C SER A 72 -13.59 0.16 11.65
N ILE A 73 -12.77 -0.79 11.21
CA ILE A 73 -13.16 -1.77 10.20
C ILE A 73 -14.25 -2.75 10.68
N VAL A 74 -14.39 -2.99 11.99
CA VAL A 74 -15.46 -3.87 12.52
C VAL A 74 -16.82 -3.24 12.24
N PRO A 75 -17.68 -3.86 11.40
CA PRO A 75 -18.97 -3.28 10.98
C PRO A 75 -19.97 -3.19 12.14
N GLY A 76 -19.77 -4.03 13.15
CA GLY A 76 -20.49 -4.02 14.42
C GLY A 76 -20.30 -5.33 15.16
N VAL A 77 -21.03 -5.51 16.25
CA VAL A 77 -21.08 -6.78 17.00
C VAL A 77 -22.53 -7.13 17.31
N ASN A 78 -22.95 -8.36 17.04
CA ASN A 78 -24.28 -8.87 17.34
C ASN A 78 -24.29 -10.12 18.24
N ALA A 79 -23.13 -10.68 18.58
CA ALA A 79 -23.03 -11.74 19.58
C ALA A 79 -21.65 -11.75 20.28
N LEU A 80 -21.63 -12.37 21.46
CA LEU A 80 -20.44 -12.61 22.27
C LEU A 80 -20.40 -14.08 22.71
N GLU A 81 -19.19 -14.66 22.77
CA GLU A 81 -18.90 -15.97 23.36
C GLU A 81 -17.79 -15.82 24.39
N TYR A 82 -18.05 -16.24 25.63
CA TYR A 82 -17.06 -16.43 26.68
C TYR A 82 -16.69 -17.90 26.79
N THR A 83 -15.40 -18.19 26.67
CA THR A 83 -14.82 -19.51 26.96
C THR A 83 -14.12 -19.43 28.31
N PRO A 84 -14.66 -20.11 29.35
CA PRO A 84 -13.97 -20.24 30.62
C PRO A 84 -12.63 -20.96 30.47
N ARG A 85 -11.72 -20.80 31.43
CA ARG A 85 -10.50 -21.62 31.52
C ARG A 85 -10.82 -23.12 31.47
N GLN A 86 -9.96 -23.89 30.81
CA GLN A 86 -10.20 -25.32 30.55
C GLN A 86 -9.72 -26.24 31.69
N GLU A 87 -8.89 -25.74 32.61
CA GLU A 87 -8.41 -26.50 33.77
C GLU A 87 -8.68 -25.73 35.08
N GLY A 88 -9.35 -26.37 36.04
CA GLY A 88 -9.72 -25.75 37.32
C GLY A 88 -10.84 -24.71 37.21
N TYR A 89 -11.45 -24.33 38.33
CA TYR A 89 -12.61 -23.42 38.34
C TYR A 89 -12.26 -21.97 38.69
N ASN A 90 -11.05 -21.73 39.20
CA ASN A 90 -10.63 -20.44 39.75
C ASN A 90 -10.67 -19.35 38.69
N GLY A 91 -11.50 -18.34 38.93
CA GLY A 91 -11.68 -17.23 38.02
C GLY A 91 -12.81 -17.36 37.01
N ILE A 92 -13.54 -18.48 36.98
CA ILE A 92 -14.70 -18.62 36.07
C ILE A 92 -15.79 -17.65 36.51
N TRP A 93 -16.21 -16.78 35.58
CA TRP A 93 -17.17 -15.70 35.84
C TRP A 93 -18.57 -16.26 36.08
N SER A 94 -19.22 -15.82 37.16
CA SER A 94 -20.58 -16.24 37.53
C SER A 94 -21.61 -15.12 37.48
N LEU A 95 -21.17 -13.85 37.66
CA LEU A 95 -22.02 -12.67 37.55
C LEU A 95 -21.25 -11.55 36.83
N VAL A 96 -21.74 -11.13 35.66
CA VAL A 96 -21.10 -10.09 34.85
C VAL A 96 -22.09 -9.01 34.41
N GLU A 97 -21.63 -7.78 34.36
CA GLU A 97 -22.32 -6.68 33.69
C GLU A 97 -21.65 -6.39 32.36
N LEU A 98 -22.45 -6.29 31.31
CA LEU A 98 -21.99 -6.01 29.95
C LEU A 98 -22.28 -4.56 29.59
N GLN A 99 -21.25 -3.86 29.09
CA GLN A 99 -21.34 -2.50 28.62
C GLN A 99 -20.66 -2.37 27.26
N TYR A 100 -20.99 -1.33 26.51
CA TYR A 100 -20.30 -0.97 25.27
C TYR A 100 -20.19 0.54 25.15
N SER A 101 -19.21 1.03 24.38
CA SER A 101 -19.14 2.43 23.96
C SER A 101 -19.09 2.52 22.44
N LEU A 102 -19.51 3.68 21.92
CA LEU A 102 -19.52 3.97 20.49
C LEU A 102 -18.36 4.90 20.16
N ARG A 103 -17.85 4.83 18.93
CA ARG A 103 -16.75 5.71 18.48
C ARG A 103 -17.06 7.19 18.57
N SER A 104 -18.33 7.57 18.44
CA SER A 104 -18.76 8.96 18.62
C SER A 104 -18.64 9.45 20.07
N VAL A 105 -18.58 8.55 21.05
CA VAL A 105 -18.50 8.86 22.48
C VAL A 105 -17.69 7.78 23.22
N PRO A 106 -16.39 7.63 22.92
CA PRO A 106 -15.60 6.44 23.28
C PRO A 106 -15.48 6.21 24.81
N ASP A 107 -15.51 7.29 25.60
CA ASP A 107 -15.41 7.25 27.07
C ASP A 107 -16.74 6.96 27.77
N SER A 108 -17.86 7.00 27.05
CA SER A 108 -19.19 6.83 27.60
C SER A 108 -19.70 5.40 27.39
N PHE A 109 -19.73 4.61 28.45
CA PHE A 109 -20.19 3.22 28.40
C PHE A 109 -21.68 3.11 28.72
N LEU A 110 -22.40 2.47 27.81
CA LEU A 110 -23.82 2.14 27.92
C LEU A 110 -23.97 0.69 28.38
N LYS A 111 -24.83 0.45 29.36
CA LYS A 111 -25.17 -0.92 29.78
C LYS A 111 -25.96 -1.61 28.66
N TYR A 112 -25.55 -2.81 28.27
CA TYR A 112 -26.21 -3.56 27.21
C TYR A 112 -27.60 -4.06 27.65
N SER A 113 -27.70 -4.64 28.84
CA SER A 113 -28.95 -5.16 29.42
C SER A 113 -29.25 -4.53 30.78
N ILE A 114 -30.53 -4.45 31.16
CA ILE A 114 -30.92 -3.98 32.50
C ILE A 114 -30.36 -4.89 33.58
N ASP A 115 -30.55 -6.19 33.40
CA ASP A 115 -30.08 -7.22 34.32
C ASP A 115 -28.64 -7.64 34.02
N ASP A 116 -27.94 -8.02 35.08
CA ASP A 116 -26.62 -8.64 34.97
C ASP A 116 -26.75 -10.08 34.46
N VAL A 117 -25.72 -10.56 33.78
CA VAL A 117 -25.69 -11.91 33.22
C VAL A 117 -25.15 -12.87 34.27
N ILE A 118 -25.90 -13.96 34.51
CA ILE A 118 -25.50 -15.04 35.41
C ILE A 118 -25.08 -16.24 34.57
N TRP A 119 -23.89 -16.75 34.83
CA TRP A 119 -23.37 -17.97 34.22
C TRP A 119 -23.09 -19.05 35.26
N ALA A 120 -23.32 -20.30 34.87
CA ALA A 120 -22.91 -21.44 35.68
C ALA A 120 -21.38 -21.54 35.71
N VAL A 121 -20.84 -21.83 36.90
CA VAL A 121 -19.41 -22.09 37.10
C VAL A 121 -19.08 -23.48 36.58
N ASP A 122 -18.78 -23.56 35.29
CA ASP A 122 -18.37 -24.77 34.58
C ASP A 122 -17.48 -24.39 33.38
N HIS A 123 -16.91 -25.38 32.69
CA HIS A 123 -16.01 -25.16 31.56
C HIS A 123 -16.74 -24.95 30.21
N GLN A 124 -18.07 -24.94 30.20
CA GLN A 124 -18.85 -24.82 28.96
C GLN A 124 -18.83 -23.39 28.47
N LYS A 125 -18.67 -23.23 27.15
CA LYS A 125 -18.79 -21.94 26.47
C LYS A 125 -20.14 -21.28 26.77
N LYS A 126 -20.12 -19.97 26.99
CA LYS A 126 -21.29 -19.16 27.28
C LYS A 126 -21.49 -18.18 26.13
N SER A 127 -22.64 -18.23 25.47
CA SER A 127 -22.93 -17.38 24.32
C SER A 127 -24.10 -16.44 24.61
N ILE A 128 -24.01 -15.21 24.10
CA ILE A 128 -25.06 -14.20 24.14
C ILE A 128 -25.25 -13.67 22.74
N SER A 129 -26.46 -13.77 22.20
CA SER A 129 -26.88 -13.05 21.01
C SER A 129 -27.53 -11.74 21.42
N PHE A 130 -27.19 -10.66 20.73
CA PHE A 130 -27.74 -9.35 20.98
C PHE A 130 -29.04 -9.12 20.21
N ASP A 131 -29.96 -8.34 20.78
CA ASP A 131 -31.26 -8.05 20.16
C ASP A 131 -31.12 -7.26 18.85
N SER A 132 -30.02 -6.52 18.72
CA SER A 132 -29.64 -5.75 17.53
C SER A 132 -28.12 -5.62 17.43
N THR A 133 -27.60 -5.53 16.21
CA THR A 133 -26.17 -5.24 15.96
C THR A 133 -25.77 -3.88 16.54
N ILE A 134 -24.70 -3.88 17.34
CA ILE A 134 -24.05 -2.67 17.85
C ILE A 134 -23.07 -2.16 16.79
N HIS A 135 -23.54 -1.24 15.94
CA HIS A 135 -22.71 -0.59 14.92
C HIS A 135 -21.82 0.51 15.52
N ASN A 136 -20.72 0.82 14.84
CA ASN A 136 -19.75 1.86 15.26
C ASN A 136 -19.23 1.65 16.69
N ILE A 137 -19.13 0.39 17.12
CA ILE A 137 -18.60 0.03 18.44
C ILE A 137 -17.14 0.47 18.55
N TYR A 138 -16.79 1.11 19.66
CA TYR A 138 -15.40 1.45 20.00
C TYR A 138 -14.81 0.42 20.95
N ALA A 139 -15.55 0.10 22.01
CA ALA A 139 -15.13 -0.89 22.99
C ALA A 139 -16.34 -1.65 23.56
N PHE A 140 -16.08 -2.89 23.98
CA PHE A 140 -16.99 -3.69 24.78
C PHE A 140 -16.35 -3.96 26.13
N ARG A 141 -17.09 -3.72 27.21
CA ARG A 141 -16.60 -3.84 28.59
C ARG A 141 -17.39 -4.88 29.35
N ILE A 142 -16.67 -5.74 30.05
CA ILE A 142 -17.20 -6.75 30.96
C ILE A 142 -16.77 -6.38 32.37
N ILE A 143 -17.74 -6.08 33.23
CA ILE A 143 -17.52 -5.89 34.65
C ILE A 143 -17.85 -7.21 35.34
N VAL A 144 -16.83 -7.94 35.76
CA VAL A 144 -16.95 -9.20 36.49
C VAL A 144 -17.23 -8.87 37.96
N LYS A 145 -18.46 -9.09 38.40
CA LYS A 145 -18.92 -8.78 39.76
C LYS A 145 -18.72 -9.95 40.72
N GLU A 146 -18.89 -11.18 40.22
CA GLU A 146 -18.63 -12.41 40.96
C GLU A 146 -17.99 -13.46 40.04
N ALA A 147 -17.05 -14.20 40.59
CA ALA A 147 -16.37 -15.31 39.92
C ALA A 147 -15.85 -16.30 40.96
N TYR A 148 -15.64 -17.54 40.56
CA TYR A 148 -15.23 -18.60 41.48
C TYR A 148 -13.87 -18.31 42.12
N GLU A 149 -13.80 -18.51 43.45
CA GLU A 149 -12.64 -18.18 44.30
C GLU A 149 -12.18 -16.70 44.26
N ASN A 150 -13.03 -15.76 43.81
CA ASN A 150 -12.71 -14.32 43.73
C ASN A 150 -11.49 -13.98 42.83
N PHE A 151 -11.21 -14.82 41.85
CA PHE A 151 -10.30 -14.51 40.75
C PHE A 151 -11.11 -14.14 39.50
N SER A 152 -10.47 -13.61 38.47
CA SER A 152 -11.04 -13.47 37.13
C SER A 152 -10.17 -14.22 36.14
N SER A 153 -10.79 -15.03 35.27
CA SER A 153 -10.12 -15.79 34.22
C SER A 153 -10.94 -15.88 32.95
N CYS A 154 -10.27 -15.85 31.81
CA CYS A 154 -10.88 -15.95 30.49
C CYS A 154 -9.93 -16.72 29.59
N ALA A 155 -10.35 -17.90 29.12
CA ALA A 155 -9.59 -18.55 28.05
C ALA A 155 -9.73 -17.71 26.80
N GLU A 156 -10.96 -17.47 26.34
CA GLU A 156 -11.20 -16.72 25.12
C GLU A 156 -12.50 -15.93 25.21
N LEU A 157 -12.48 -14.70 24.70
CA LEU A 157 -13.65 -13.85 24.50
C LEU A 157 -13.77 -13.49 23.02
N ARG A 158 -14.84 -13.98 22.40
CA ARG A 158 -15.09 -13.82 20.96
C ARG A 158 -16.31 -12.97 20.71
N PHE A 159 -16.24 -12.15 19.67
CA PHE A 159 -17.32 -11.28 19.23
C PHE A 159 -17.68 -11.60 17.78
N TRP A 160 -18.95 -11.49 17.41
CA TRP A 160 -19.43 -11.94 16.11
C TRP A 160 -20.33 -10.91 15.41
N ASN A 161 -20.43 -11.00 14.08
CA ASN A 161 -21.36 -10.25 13.23
C ASN A 161 -21.82 -11.12 12.04
N ASP A 162 -22.96 -10.78 11.44
CA ASP A 162 -23.42 -11.38 10.18
C ASP A 162 -22.69 -10.83 8.95
N GLU A 163 -22.13 -9.62 9.04
CA GLU A 163 -21.35 -8.98 7.98
C GLU A 163 -19.88 -9.41 8.04
N PRO A 164 -19.34 -10.05 6.99
CA PRO A 164 -17.93 -10.44 6.95
C PRO A 164 -17.01 -9.24 6.80
N LEU A 165 -15.78 -9.37 7.31
CA LEU A 165 -14.65 -8.55 6.89
C LEU A 165 -14.06 -9.11 5.60
N LEU A 166 -13.34 -8.28 4.84
CA LEU A 166 -12.44 -8.81 3.81
C LEU A 166 -11.45 -9.79 4.45
N SER A 167 -10.98 -10.77 3.68
CA SER A 167 -10.12 -11.85 4.20
C SER A 167 -8.80 -11.34 4.81
N ASP A 168 -8.30 -10.20 4.33
CA ASP A 168 -7.12 -9.51 4.88
C ASP A 168 -7.48 -8.49 5.97
N GLY A 169 -8.75 -8.35 6.32
CA GLY A 169 -9.24 -7.36 7.26
C GLY A 169 -8.95 -5.94 6.81
N SER A 170 -8.98 -5.64 5.50
CA SER A 170 -8.98 -4.28 4.95
C SER A 170 -10.39 -3.78 4.63
N LYS A 171 -10.57 -2.45 4.61
CA LYS A 171 -11.85 -1.82 4.27
C LYS A 171 -11.85 -1.46 2.79
N ASP A 172 -12.38 -2.34 1.96
CA ASP A 172 -12.53 -2.12 0.52
C ASP A 172 -13.57 -3.08 -0.08
N CYS A 173 -13.73 -3.07 -1.41
CA CYS A 173 -14.49 -4.08 -2.13
C CYS A 173 -13.59 -5.04 -2.92
N ASP A 174 -14.10 -6.25 -3.20
CA ASP A 174 -13.43 -7.18 -4.11
C ASP A 174 -13.78 -6.87 -5.57
N ILE A 175 -12.75 -6.66 -6.40
CA ILE A 175 -12.89 -6.47 -7.85
C ILE A 175 -12.34 -7.70 -8.58
N VAL A 176 -13.15 -8.30 -9.45
CA VAL A 176 -12.76 -9.49 -10.22
C VAL A 176 -11.87 -9.13 -11.41
N MET A 177 -10.83 -9.94 -11.68
CA MET A 177 -9.89 -9.69 -12.78
C MET A 177 -10.40 -10.11 -14.18
N GLU A 178 -11.57 -10.73 -14.27
CA GLU A 178 -12.12 -11.16 -15.56
C GLU A 178 -12.56 -9.97 -16.40
N GLY A 179 -12.18 -9.95 -17.68
CA GLY A 179 -12.58 -8.90 -18.62
C GLY A 179 -11.81 -7.59 -18.47
N VAL A 180 -10.67 -7.60 -17.78
CA VAL A 180 -9.68 -6.51 -17.82
C VAL A 180 -9.12 -6.42 -19.25
N PRO A 181 -9.13 -5.23 -19.90
CA PRO A 181 -8.47 -5.03 -21.19
C PRO A 181 -6.97 -5.32 -21.05
N ASP A 182 -6.33 -5.94 -22.06
CA ASP A 182 -4.88 -6.15 -21.98
C ASP A 182 -4.16 -4.81 -21.78
N GLY A 183 -4.66 -3.71 -22.37
CA GLY A 183 -4.24 -2.32 -22.09
C GLY A 183 -2.77 -2.03 -22.44
N LYS A 184 -2.03 -3.07 -22.82
CA LYS A 184 -0.65 -3.03 -23.25
C LYS A 184 -0.57 -2.34 -24.60
N ASP A 185 0.35 -1.39 -24.65
CA ASP A 185 0.82 -0.83 -25.89
C ASP A 185 1.58 -1.91 -26.67
N ILE A 186 1.61 -1.75 -27.98
CA ILE A 186 2.18 -2.75 -28.88
C ILE A 186 3.68 -2.48 -28.93
N ARG A 187 4.49 -3.41 -28.36
CA ARG A 187 5.95 -3.37 -28.51
C ARG A 187 6.32 -3.61 -29.97
N LEU A 188 7.13 -2.72 -30.52
CA LEU A 188 7.56 -2.76 -31.92
C LEU A 188 8.84 -3.59 -32.03
N GLY A 189 8.90 -4.47 -33.04
CA GLY A 189 10.08 -5.26 -33.34
C GLY A 189 11.13 -4.44 -34.08
N VAL A 190 12.40 -4.60 -33.68
CA VAL A 190 13.57 -3.96 -34.30
C VAL A 190 14.29 -4.98 -35.19
N ASP A 191 14.68 -4.56 -36.39
CA ASP A 191 15.58 -5.34 -37.24
C ASP A 191 17.04 -5.05 -36.81
N VAL A 192 17.58 -5.95 -35.98
CA VAL A 192 18.93 -5.81 -35.42
C VAL A 192 20.01 -5.83 -36.50
N ASP A 193 19.84 -6.66 -37.54
CA ASP A 193 20.83 -6.82 -38.61
C ASP A 193 20.94 -5.56 -39.49
N ALA A 194 19.86 -4.77 -39.56
CA ALA A 194 19.81 -3.48 -40.25
C ALA A 194 20.06 -2.27 -39.32
N SER A 195 20.20 -2.50 -38.01
CA SER A 195 20.50 -1.46 -37.03
C SER A 195 22.01 -1.23 -36.88
N SER A 196 22.42 -0.05 -36.39
CA SER A 196 23.84 0.28 -36.24
C SER A 196 24.12 1.25 -35.11
N ALA A 197 25.30 1.12 -34.52
CA ALA A 197 25.86 2.10 -33.58
C ALA A 197 27.17 2.66 -34.14
N SER A 198 27.39 3.97 -33.98
CA SER A 198 28.64 4.62 -34.42
C SER A 198 29.86 4.23 -33.59
N SER A 199 29.62 3.74 -32.36
CA SER A 199 30.60 3.21 -31.42
C SER A 199 30.02 2.00 -30.72
N TYR A 200 30.85 1.01 -30.40
CA TYR A 200 30.46 -0.10 -29.56
C TYR A 200 31.68 -0.77 -28.95
N GLN A 201 31.50 -1.36 -27.77
CA GLN A 201 32.44 -2.27 -27.18
C GLN A 201 32.25 -3.68 -27.74
N VAL A 202 33.35 -4.40 -27.98
CA VAL A 202 33.30 -5.79 -28.45
C VAL A 202 32.48 -6.63 -27.47
N PHE A 203 31.47 -7.34 -28.00
CA PHE A 203 30.46 -8.13 -27.28
C PHE A 203 29.31 -7.34 -26.62
N GLU A 204 29.35 -6.01 -26.62
CA GLU A 204 28.32 -5.11 -26.07
C GLU A 204 27.73 -4.24 -27.21
N ASN A 205 27.36 -4.90 -28.32
CA ASN A 205 26.85 -4.25 -29.54
C ASN A 205 25.41 -3.76 -29.38
N ILE A 206 24.93 -2.97 -30.34
CA ILE A 206 23.54 -2.44 -30.36
C ILE A 206 22.47 -3.53 -30.26
N GLY A 207 22.74 -4.77 -30.70
CA GLY A 207 21.76 -5.86 -30.56
C GLY A 207 21.39 -6.15 -29.11
N ASN A 208 22.31 -5.94 -28.16
CA ASN A 208 22.05 -6.14 -26.73
C ASN A 208 21.12 -5.07 -26.15
N SER A 209 20.86 -3.95 -26.84
CA SER A 209 19.90 -2.96 -26.35
C SER A 209 18.45 -3.29 -26.71
N VAL A 210 18.18 -4.38 -27.43
CA VAL A 210 16.83 -4.72 -27.91
C VAL A 210 16.57 -6.23 -27.86
N ASP A 211 17.34 -6.98 -27.07
CA ASP A 211 17.29 -8.45 -27.02
C ASP A 211 16.28 -8.98 -25.98
N GLY A 212 15.72 -8.11 -25.15
CA GLY A 212 14.77 -8.44 -24.09
C GLY A 212 15.42 -9.01 -22.83
N ASP A 213 16.75 -9.09 -22.77
CA ASP A 213 17.51 -9.52 -21.61
C ASP A 213 18.17 -8.32 -20.92
N PHE A 214 17.51 -7.83 -19.88
CA PHE A 214 18.00 -6.70 -19.10
C PHE A 214 19.35 -6.96 -18.40
N SER A 215 19.88 -8.18 -18.40
CA SER A 215 21.21 -8.50 -17.85
C SER A 215 22.36 -8.36 -18.86
N THR A 216 22.06 -8.24 -20.15
CA THR A 216 23.03 -7.82 -21.18
C THR A 216 23.01 -6.30 -21.30
N LEU A 217 23.98 -5.73 -22.03
CA LEU A 217 24.01 -4.29 -22.29
C LEU A 217 24.68 -3.96 -23.62
N TYR A 218 24.21 -2.88 -24.23
CA TYR A 218 24.97 -2.09 -25.20
C TYR A 218 25.92 -1.17 -24.44
N HIS A 219 27.15 -1.01 -24.95
CA HIS A 219 28.10 -0.02 -24.45
C HIS A 219 28.91 0.56 -25.61
N SER A 220 29.20 1.86 -25.55
CA SER A 220 30.16 2.50 -26.44
C SER A 220 31.59 1.97 -26.19
N SER A 221 32.51 2.19 -27.11
CA SER A 221 33.89 1.72 -26.96
C SER A 221 34.55 2.24 -25.67
N TYR A 222 35.21 1.36 -24.92
CA TYR A 222 36.01 1.81 -23.75
C TYR A 222 37.24 2.64 -24.16
N ASP A 223 37.67 2.56 -25.43
CA ASP A 223 38.86 3.25 -25.94
C ASP A 223 38.55 4.67 -26.47
N GLY A 224 37.27 5.04 -26.67
CA GLY A 224 36.91 6.33 -27.27
C GLY A 224 36.80 7.49 -26.28
N GLY A 225 36.19 7.26 -25.12
CA GLY A 225 35.99 8.30 -24.09
C GLY A 225 35.24 9.54 -24.61
N PRO A 226 35.51 10.76 -24.10
CA PRO A 226 34.71 11.95 -24.42
C PRO A 226 34.83 12.42 -25.87
N ASP A 227 35.92 12.09 -26.56
CA ASP A 227 36.16 12.50 -27.95
C ASP A 227 35.32 11.71 -28.98
N GLU A 228 34.62 10.67 -28.53
CA GLU A 228 33.78 9.82 -29.37
C GLU A 228 32.35 10.36 -29.56
N PHE A 229 31.96 11.36 -28.77
CA PHE A 229 30.64 11.99 -28.92
C PHE A 229 30.57 12.94 -30.14
N PRO A 230 29.42 13.02 -30.82
CA PRO A 230 28.18 12.33 -30.49
C PRO A 230 28.18 10.85 -30.93
N ILE A 231 27.56 10.01 -30.12
CA ILE A 231 27.33 8.60 -30.45
C ILE A 231 25.94 8.47 -31.07
N GLU A 232 25.85 7.82 -32.23
CA GLU A 232 24.59 7.59 -32.94
C GLU A 232 24.15 6.13 -32.79
N LEU A 233 22.93 5.91 -32.28
CA LEU A 233 22.24 4.62 -32.32
C LEU A 233 21.10 4.71 -33.33
N ILE A 234 21.14 3.86 -34.35
CA ILE A 234 20.16 3.83 -35.44
C ILE A 234 19.44 2.48 -35.37
N TYR A 235 18.14 2.52 -35.07
CA TYR A 235 17.27 1.36 -35.00
C TYR A 235 16.40 1.27 -36.25
N HIS A 236 16.44 0.13 -36.92
CA HIS A 236 15.67 -0.14 -38.13
C HIS A 236 14.34 -0.84 -37.82
N PHE A 237 13.28 -0.46 -38.53
CA PHE A 237 11.93 -1.00 -38.35
C PHE A 237 11.34 -1.47 -39.68
N ASN A 238 10.43 -2.43 -39.61
CA ASN A 238 9.68 -2.91 -40.77
C ASN A 238 8.78 -1.80 -41.36
N ALA A 239 8.47 -1.91 -42.65
CA ALA A 239 7.57 -0.99 -43.32
C ALA A 239 6.19 -0.91 -42.62
N ASN A 240 5.57 0.28 -42.65
CA ASN A 240 4.28 0.61 -42.02
C ASN A 240 4.30 0.59 -40.47
N THR A 241 5.46 0.82 -39.85
CA THR A 241 5.56 0.96 -38.40
C THR A 241 5.07 2.34 -37.97
N SER A 242 4.08 2.38 -37.08
CA SER A 242 3.71 3.59 -36.33
C SER A 242 4.28 3.51 -34.93
N MET A 243 4.74 4.64 -34.39
CA MET A 243 5.40 4.71 -33.10
C MET A 243 5.00 5.98 -32.35
N ASP A 244 4.86 5.87 -31.05
CA ASP A 244 4.44 6.96 -30.17
C ASP A 244 5.50 7.31 -29.11
N TYR A 245 6.29 6.32 -28.69
CA TYR A 245 7.34 6.52 -27.71
C TYR A 245 8.37 5.38 -27.72
N PHE A 246 9.47 5.61 -27.01
CA PHE A 246 10.36 4.52 -26.56
C PHE A 246 10.66 4.66 -25.07
N ILE A 247 11.08 3.55 -24.45
CA ILE A 247 11.58 3.51 -23.07
C ILE A 247 13.04 3.11 -23.11
N TYR A 248 13.90 3.92 -22.49
CA TYR A 248 15.31 3.63 -22.26
C TYR A 248 15.48 3.05 -20.86
N TYR A 249 16.19 1.93 -20.76
CA TYR A 249 16.55 1.27 -19.52
C TYR A 249 18.07 1.31 -19.35
N PRO A 250 18.59 2.04 -18.34
CA PRO A 250 20.01 1.99 -17.97
C PRO A 250 20.46 0.59 -17.60
N ARG A 251 21.79 0.39 -17.54
CA ARG A 251 22.38 -0.83 -16.96
C ARG A 251 21.86 -1.09 -15.55
N ASN A 252 21.65 -2.37 -15.22
CA ASN A 252 21.11 -2.81 -13.93
C ASN A 252 22.16 -3.44 -13.00
N ASP A 253 23.45 -3.32 -13.35
CA ASP A 253 24.59 -3.88 -12.62
C ASP A 253 25.03 -3.03 -11.39
N GLY A 254 24.28 -1.98 -11.07
CA GLY A 254 24.55 -1.06 -9.96
C GLY A 254 25.58 0.03 -10.27
N ASN A 255 26.06 0.13 -11.51
CA ASN A 255 26.93 1.21 -11.98
C ASN A 255 26.12 2.26 -12.77
N ASN A 256 26.59 3.51 -12.79
CA ASN A 256 26.02 4.58 -13.62
C ASN A 256 26.78 4.82 -14.93
N ASN A 257 27.87 4.07 -15.19
CA ASN A 257 28.71 4.25 -16.36
C ASN A 257 27.90 4.19 -17.64
N GLY A 258 28.02 5.20 -18.50
CA GLY A 258 27.34 5.25 -19.77
C GLY A 258 25.87 5.70 -19.74
N ASN A 259 25.31 6.05 -18.57
CA ASN A 259 23.94 6.58 -18.52
C ASN A 259 23.80 7.80 -19.45
N PHE A 260 22.78 7.80 -20.31
CA PHE A 260 22.60 8.86 -21.30
C PHE A 260 22.39 10.22 -20.63
N GLY A 261 22.91 11.27 -21.26
CA GLY A 261 22.65 12.66 -20.90
C GLY A 261 21.75 13.33 -21.94
N LYS A 262 22.26 14.40 -22.55
CA LYS A 262 21.57 15.15 -23.59
C LYS A 262 21.57 14.38 -24.89
N THR A 263 20.40 14.20 -25.46
CA THR A 263 20.17 13.48 -26.71
C THR A 263 19.32 14.29 -27.67
N GLN A 264 19.44 13.97 -28.96
CA GLN A 264 18.56 14.43 -30.02
C GLN A 264 18.00 13.21 -30.74
N ILE A 265 16.68 13.18 -30.90
CA ILE A 265 15.97 12.07 -31.53
C ILE A 265 15.55 12.50 -32.93
N PHE A 266 15.83 11.65 -33.91
CA PHE A 266 15.43 11.83 -35.29
C PHE A 266 14.73 10.58 -35.80
N TYR A 267 13.97 10.72 -36.88
CA TYR A 267 13.42 9.58 -37.60
C TYR A 267 13.48 9.83 -39.11
N ASN A 268 13.38 8.77 -39.90
CA ASN A 268 13.11 8.87 -41.33
C ASN A 268 12.06 7.83 -41.73
N THR A 269 11.54 7.95 -42.95
CA THR A 269 10.55 7.03 -43.50
C THR A 269 11.07 6.45 -44.81
N THR A 270 10.42 5.41 -45.33
CA THR A 270 10.78 4.89 -46.66
C THR A 270 10.56 5.94 -47.77
N SER A 271 9.60 6.85 -47.58
CA SER A 271 9.26 7.91 -48.53
C SER A 271 10.12 9.17 -48.38
N ASN A 272 10.67 9.42 -47.20
CA ASN A 272 11.62 10.50 -46.92
C ASN A 272 12.86 9.93 -46.22
N PRO A 273 13.94 9.61 -46.96
CA PRO A 273 15.14 9.00 -46.41
C PRO A 273 15.98 9.94 -45.54
N ASP A 274 15.79 11.26 -45.67
CA ASP A 274 16.50 12.25 -44.85
C ASP A 274 15.96 12.25 -43.41
N TYR A 275 16.88 12.28 -42.43
CA TYR A 275 16.50 12.32 -41.02
C TYR A 275 15.83 13.64 -40.66
N VAL A 276 14.62 13.54 -40.11
CA VAL A 276 13.84 14.65 -39.58
C VAL A 276 14.02 14.68 -38.06
N HIS A 277 14.32 15.86 -37.51
CA HIS A 277 14.40 16.07 -36.06
C HIS A 277 13.02 15.89 -35.42
N LEU A 278 12.97 15.10 -34.35
CA LEU A 278 11.74 14.78 -33.62
C LEU A 278 11.68 15.57 -32.32
N ILE A 279 12.69 15.42 -31.45
CA ILE A 279 12.73 16.04 -30.13
C ILE A 279 14.16 16.02 -29.56
N ASP A 280 14.49 16.98 -28.70
CA ASP A 280 15.66 16.93 -27.82
C ASP A 280 15.23 16.40 -26.44
N HIS A 281 15.99 15.49 -25.84
CA HIS A 281 15.68 14.93 -24.52
C HIS A 281 16.94 14.81 -23.66
N ASP A 282 16.86 15.23 -22.40
CA ASP A 282 17.95 15.07 -21.43
C ASP A 282 17.57 13.98 -20.43
N PHE A 283 18.31 12.86 -20.47
CA PHE A 283 18.15 11.76 -19.53
C PHE A 283 18.83 12.03 -18.18
N SER A 284 19.47 13.19 -18.02
CA SER A 284 20.07 13.67 -16.77
C SER A 284 21.12 12.74 -16.16
N LEU A 285 21.73 11.86 -16.97
CA LEU A 285 22.66 10.83 -16.51
C LEU A 285 22.03 9.87 -15.47
N SER A 286 20.70 9.79 -15.48
CA SER A 286 19.92 9.05 -14.49
C SER A 286 20.14 7.54 -14.62
N GLY A 287 20.23 6.87 -13.46
CA GLY A 287 20.21 5.41 -13.36
C GLY A 287 18.79 4.83 -13.33
N LEU A 288 17.77 5.65 -13.56
CA LEU A 288 16.38 5.22 -13.65
C LEU A 288 15.98 5.02 -15.12
N PRO A 289 15.06 4.09 -15.42
CA PRO A 289 14.40 4.05 -16.72
C PRO A 289 13.80 5.41 -17.08
N ALA A 290 13.60 5.67 -18.37
CA ALA A 290 12.99 6.91 -18.85
C ALA A 290 12.19 6.68 -20.13
N LYS A 291 10.99 7.26 -20.22
CA LYS A 291 10.18 7.25 -21.44
C LYS A 291 10.36 8.56 -22.20
N VAL A 292 10.58 8.44 -23.52
CA VAL A 292 10.56 9.57 -24.44
C VAL A 292 9.31 9.47 -25.30
N SER A 293 8.31 10.28 -24.97
CA SER A 293 7.07 10.42 -25.72
C SER A 293 7.20 11.49 -26.80
N PHE A 294 6.60 11.27 -27.96
CA PHE A 294 6.56 12.23 -29.06
C PHE A 294 5.22 12.16 -29.80
N PRO A 295 4.88 13.15 -30.65
CA PRO A 295 3.73 13.03 -31.53
C PRO A 295 3.84 11.76 -32.38
N THR A 296 2.74 11.04 -32.56
CA THR A 296 2.71 9.79 -33.33
C THR A 296 3.38 9.98 -34.69
N ILE A 297 4.42 9.18 -34.93
CA ILE A 297 5.09 9.08 -36.23
C ILE A 297 4.62 7.81 -36.94
N THR A 298 4.52 7.87 -38.27
CA THR A 298 3.99 6.78 -39.11
C THR A 298 4.99 6.44 -40.20
N ASP A 299 4.92 5.20 -40.68
CA ASP A 299 5.82 4.65 -41.71
C ASP A 299 7.31 4.82 -41.36
N VAL A 300 7.63 4.67 -40.07
CA VAL A 300 8.98 4.80 -39.54
C VAL A 300 9.87 3.73 -40.15
N ASN A 301 10.95 4.17 -40.79
CA ASN A 301 11.97 3.28 -41.36
C ASN A 301 13.16 3.16 -40.41
N ASN A 302 13.63 4.28 -39.86
CA ASN A 302 14.63 4.29 -38.80
C ASN A 302 14.29 5.32 -37.72
N LEU A 303 14.64 5.00 -36.48
CA LEU A 303 14.74 5.98 -35.40
C LEU A 303 16.22 6.11 -35.00
N LYS A 304 16.72 7.34 -34.98
CA LYS A 304 18.10 7.66 -34.65
C LYS A 304 18.17 8.45 -33.34
N ILE A 305 18.92 7.92 -32.38
CA ILE A 305 19.25 8.57 -31.11
C ILE A 305 20.67 9.09 -31.23
N VAL A 306 20.84 10.41 -31.21
CA VAL A 306 22.14 11.09 -31.18
C VAL A 306 22.42 11.47 -29.74
N ILE A 307 23.39 10.80 -29.12
CA ILE A 307 23.78 10.99 -27.71
C ILE A 307 24.94 11.97 -27.69
N ASN A 308 24.79 13.10 -27.00
CA ASN A 308 25.80 14.16 -26.97
C ASN A 308 26.74 14.07 -25.77
N ASN A 309 26.30 13.43 -24.69
CA ASN A 309 27.11 13.09 -23.53
C ASN A 309 26.48 11.93 -22.76
N GLY A 310 27.29 11.27 -21.93
CA GLY A 310 26.81 10.29 -20.97
C GLY A 310 27.75 10.17 -19.77
N ALA A 311 27.34 9.39 -18.77
CA ALA A 311 28.04 9.31 -17.50
C ALA A 311 29.42 8.67 -17.66
N ASN A 312 30.43 9.29 -17.04
CA ASN A 312 31.85 8.96 -17.19
C ASN A 312 32.32 8.95 -18.66
N ASP A 313 31.70 9.78 -19.50
CA ASP A 313 32.06 9.95 -20.92
C ASP A 313 31.84 8.68 -21.78
N PHE A 314 30.82 7.88 -21.46
CA PHE A 314 30.38 6.73 -22.26
C PHE A 314 28.88 6.78 -22.54
N ALA A 315 28.38 5.89 -23.40
CA ALA A 315 26.96 5.63 -23.61
C ALA A 315 26.65 4.14 -23.48
N SER A 316 25.67 3.77 -22.66
CA SER A 316 25.23 2.39 -22.47
C SER A 316 23.75 2.29 -22.11
N CYS A 317 23.14 1.16 -22.41
CA CYS A 317 21.81 0.77 -21.93
C CYS A 317 21.73 -0.74 -21.75
N ALA A 318 20.89 -1.18 -20.81
CA ALA A 318 20.48 -2.58 -20.76
C ALA A 318 19.47 -2.88 -21.88
N GLU A 319 18.47 -2.01 -22.06
CA GLU A 319 17.42 -2.23 -23.05
C GLU A 319 16.83 -0.88 -23.53
N ILE A 320 16.32 -0.84 -24.75
CA ILE A 320 15.48 0.20 -25.32
C ILE A 320 14.28 -0.47 -25.99
N GLU A 321 13.09 -0.11 -25.55
CA GLU A 321 11.86 -0.69 -26.08
C GLU A 321 11.02 0.36 -26.79
N PHE A 322 10.55 0.07 -28.00
CA PHE A 322 9.75 0.98 -28.84
C PHE A 322 8.29 0.56 -28.85
N TYR A 323 7.37 1.52 -28.86
CA TYR A 323 5.95 1.23 -28.68
C TYR A 323 5.02 2.08 -29.57
N SER A 324 3.89 1.49 -29.92
CA SER A 324 2.70 2.21 -30.38
C SER A 324 1.54 2.06 -29.40
N ASN A 325 0.84 3.16 -29.12
CA ASN A 325 -0.26 3.24 -28.19
C ASN A 325 -1.43 2.34 -28.61
N ASN A 326 -1.97 1.56 -27.67
CA ASN A 326 -3.19 0.79 -27.88
C ASN A 326 -4.43 1.64 -27.57
N GLN A 327 -4.88 2.44 -28.55
CA GLN A 327 -6.02 3.36 -28.35
C GLN A 327 -7.35 2.65 -28.04
N ALA A 328 -7.55 1.40 -28.51
CA ALA A 328 -8.81 0.69 -28.34
C ALA A 328 -9.05 0.16 -26.90
N GLY A 329 -8.00 0.07 -26.08
CA GLY A 329 -8.06 -0.51 -24.73
C GLY A 329 -8.26 0.49 -23.58
N ASN A 330 -8.09 1.79 -23.81
CA ASN A 330 -7.92 2.77 -22.72
C ASN A 330 -9.17 3.59 -22.36
N SER A 331 -10.15 3.70 -23.26
CA SER A 331 -11.35 4.53 -23.07
C SER A 331 -12.63 3.71 -23.33
N VAL A 332 -13.06 2.94 -22.33
CA VAL A 332 -14.27 2.09 -22.38
C VAL A 332 -15.27 2.54 -21.31
N TYR A 333 -16.57 2.30 -21.53
CA TYR A 333 -17.62 2.59 -20.54
C TYR A 333 -17.67 4.06 -20.02
N LEU A 334 -17.26 5.05 -20.82
CA LEU A 334 -17.33 6.48 -20.48
C LEU A 334 -18.76 7.07 -20.52
N ASP A 335 -19.74 6.26 -20.91
CA ASP A 335 -21.16 6.50 -20.71
C ASP A 335 -21.64 6.12 -19.29
N ILE A 336 -20.75 5.52 -18.48
CA ILE A 336 -20.97 5.13 -17.09
C ILE A 336 -19.96 5.82 -16.17
N PHE A 337 -18.67 5.74 -16.49
CA PHE A 337 -17.61 6.42 -15.75
C PHE A 337 -17.43 7.86 -16.25
N LYS A 338 -17.03 8.74 -15.34
CA LYS A 338 -16.86 10.17 -15.64
C LYS A 338 -15.70 10.47 -16.60
N ASN A 339 -14.63 9.68 -16.54
CA ASN A 339 -13.43 9.79 -17.36
C ASN A 339 -12.57 8.52 -17.26
N GLU A 340 -11.43 8.51 -17.95
CA GLU A 340 -10.47 7.41 -18.04
C GLU A 340 -9.73 7.11 -16.73
N LEU A 341 -9.97 7.87 -15.65
CA LEU A 341 -9.49 7.53 -14.32
C LEU A 341 -10.34 6.42 -13.68
N TYR A 342 -11.59 6.21 -14.16
CA TYR A 342 -12.53 5.22 -13.64
C TYR A 342 -12.78 5.32 -12.12
N ALA A 343 -12.57 6.50 -11.54
CA ALA A 343 -12.70 6.75 -10.11
C ALA A 343 -14.13 7.12 -9.69
N GLU A 344 -14.93 7.67 -10.62
CA GLU A 344 -16.27 8.17 -10.33
C GLU A 344 -17.25 7.73 -11.42
N LEU A 345 -18.48 7.39 -11.00
CA LEU A 345 -19.61 7.19 -11.91
C LEU A 345 -20.23 8.54 -12.30
N LEU A 346 -20.85 8.59 -13.47
CA LEU A 346 -21.71 9.70 -13.84
C LEU A 346 -22.91 9.78 -12.86
N PRO A 347 -23.37 10.98 -12.47
CA PRO A 347 -24.41 11.14 -11.46
C PRO A 347 -25.76 10.45 -11.79
N SER A 348 -26.04 10.19 -13.06
CA SER A 348 -27.27 9.57 -13.53
C SER A 348 -27.22 8.03 -13.61
N VAL A 349 -26.10 7.41 -13.25
CA VAL A 349 -25.94 5.95 -13.35
C VAL A 349 -26.88 5.23 -12.39
N THR A 350 -27.53 4.20 -12.89
CA THR A 350 -28.46 3.33 -12.16
C THR A 350 -27.95 1.88 -12.14
N GLN A 351 -28.45 1.07 -11.20
CA GLN A 351 -28.14 -0.36 -11.13
C GLN A 351 -28.36 -1.08 -12.48
N SER A 352 -29.47 -0.77 -13.16
CA SER A 352 -29.78 -1.35 -14.48
C SER A 352 -28.70 -1.05 -15.52
N GLN A 353 -28.09 0.14 -15.50
CA GLN A 353 -26.98 0.48 -16.41
C GLN A 353 -25.70 -0.25 -16.04
N ILE A 354 -25.39 -0.38 -14.74
CA ILE A 354 -24.25 -1.17 -14.27
C ILE A 354 -24.39 -2.62 -14.74
N ASP A 355 -25.58 -3.21 -14.64
CA ASP A 355 -25.85 -4.59 -15.06
C ASP A 355 -25.62 -4.84 -16.57
N THR A 356 -25.59 -3.79 -17.40
CA THR A 356 -25.28 -3.89 -18.84
C THR A 356 -23.80 -3.92 -19.18
N ILE A 357 -22.90 -3.60 -18.23
CA ILE A 357 -21.45 -3.59 -18.47
C ILE A 357 -20.99 -5.02 -18.78
N THR A 358 -20.49 -5.30 -19.97
CA THR A 358 -20.13 -6.67 -20.38
C THR A 358 -18.89 -7.18 -19.66
N SER A 359 -17.88 -6.33 -19.42
CA SER A 359 -16.68 -6.68 -18.66
C SER A 359 -17.01 -6.90 -17.17
N PRO A 360 -16.76 -8.11 -16.61
CA PRO A 360 -16.96 -8.35 -15.18
C PRO A 360 -16.13 -7.43 -14.28
N PHE A 361 -14.89 -7.11 -14.67
CA PHE A 361 -14.02 -6.17 -13.97
C PHE A 361 -14.67 -4.79 -13.83
N PHE A 362 -15.02 -4.14 -14.95
CA PHE A 362 -15.61 -2.79 -14.91
C PHE A 362 -17.00 -2.80 -14.27
N ARG A 363 -17.77 -3.88 -14.41
CA ARG A 363 -19.06 -4.03 -13.75
C ARG A 363 -18.89 -4.03 -12.24
N THR A 364 -17.94 -4.81 -11.74
CA THR A 364 -17.67 -4.93 -10.30
C THR A 364 -17.09 -3.63 -9.75
N LEU A 365 -16.15 -2.99 -10.45
CA LEU A 365 -15.66 -1.65 -10.09
C LEU A 365 -16.79 -0.62 -10.01
N ALA A 366 -17.65 -0.56 -11.03
CA ALA A 366 -18.80 0.34 -11.04
C ALA A 366 -19.76 0.03 -9.87
N GLN A 367 -20.03 -1.25 -9.61
CA GLN A 367 -20.85 -1.67 -8.48
C GLN A 367 -20.24 -1.21 -7.15
N CYS A 368 -18.92 -1.33 -6.98
CA CYS A 368 -18.27 -0.92 -5.75
C CYS A 368 -18.40 0.58 -5.49
N ILE A 369 -18.16 1.38 -6.53
CA ILE A 369 -18.29 2.84 -6.45
C ILE A 369 -19.76 3.22 -6.18
N PHE A 370 -20.71 2.55 -6.84
CA PHE A 370 -22.14 2.77 -6.63
C PHE A 370 -22.60 2.44 -5.19
N ASN A 371 -22.08 1.35 -4.63
CA ASN A 371 -22.38 0.92 -3.26
C ASN A 371 -21.58 1.68 -2.19
N GLN A 372 -20.66 2.56 -2.58
CA GLN A 372 -19.78 3.33 -1.68
C GLN A 372 -18.91 2.45 -0.77
N ASN A 373 -18.54 1.25 -1.23
CA ASN A 373 -17.61 0.36 -0.52
C ASN A 373 -16.22 0.29 -1.19
N TYR A 374 -16.00 1.04 -2.28
CA TYR A 374 -14.68 1.29 -2.84
C TYR A 374 -13.89 2.29 -1.97
N ASN A 375 -12.68 1.94 -1.52
CA ASN A 375 -11.87 2.80 -0.67
C ASN A 375 -11.27 3.98 -1.43
N GLN A 376 -12.10 4.97 -1.76
CA GLN A 376 -11.75 6.14 -2.55
C GLN A 376 -10.52 6.89 -2.00
N SER A 377 -10.42 7.06 -0.67
CA SER A 377 -9.33 7.81 -0.05
C SER A 377 -7.95 7.17 -0.24
N LEU A 378 -7.89 5.85 -0.39
CA LEU A 378 -6.63 5.13 -0.59
C LEU A 378 -6.39 4.82 -2.06
N ARG A 379 -7.44 4.37 -2.77
CA ARG A 379 -7.42 3.96 -4.17
C ARG A 379 -7.18 5.14 -5.11
N VAL A 380 -7.74 6.31 -4.80
CA VAL A 380 -7.76 7.49 -5.69
C VAL A 380 -7.07 8.67 -5.01
N ARG A 381 -5.88 9.02 -5.49
CA ARG A 381 -5.09 10.11 -4.91
C ARG A 381 -4.31 10.90 -5.93
N ASP A 382 -4.07 12.16 -5.57
CA ASP A 382 -3.14 13.05 -6.23
C ASP A 382 -1.75 12.88 -5.62
N PHE A 383 -0.73 12.85 -6.47
CA PHE A 383 0.66 12.74 -6.10
C PHE A 383 1.44 13.91 -6.70
N HIS A 384 2.39 14.43 -5.92
CA HIS A 384 3.22 15.56 -6.30
C HIS A 384 4.67 15.13 -6.45
N ALA A 385 5.43 15.86 -7.28
CA ALA A 385 6.85 15.61 -7.40
C ALA A 385 7.57 16.05 -6.12
N PHE A 386 8.47 15.20 -5.65
CA PHE A 386 9.48 15.58 -4.66
C PHE A 386 10.76 16.04 -5.37
N GLU A 387 11.63 16.76 -4.67
CA GLU A 387 12.92 17.14 -5.26
C GLU A 387 13.75 15.88 -5.50
N SER A 388 14.39 15.74 -6.66
CA SER A 388 15.27 14.59 -6.91
C SER A 388 16.33 14.49 -5.83
N ILE A 389 16.53 13.28 -5.29
CA ILE A 389 17.43 13.02 -4.16
C ILE A 389 18.86 13.46 -4.48
N GLN A 390 19.31 13.21 -5.71
CA GLN A 390 20.65 13.59 -6.17
C GLN A 390 20.81 15.11 -6.21
N HIS A 391 19.82 15.83 -6.76
CA HIS A 391 19.79 17.28 -6.81
C HIS A 391 19.78 17.90 -5.41
N LEU A 392 18.88 17.42 -4.53
CA LEU A 392 18.80 17.85 -3.14
C LEU A 392 20.10 17.56 -2.36
N GLY A 393 20.63 16.36 -2.52
CA GLY A 393 21.87 15.92 -1.89
C GLY A 393 23.06 16.79 -2.29
N ALA A 394 23.23 17.06 -3.59
CA ALA A 394 24.27 17.97 -4.09
C ALA A 394 24.11 19.40 -3.56
N ARG A 395 22.87 19.91 -3.55
CA ARG A 395 22.53 21.26 -3.07
C ARG A 395 22.83 21.43 -1.58
N LEU A 396 22.59 20.41 -0.76
CA LEU A 396 22.79 20.43 0.69
C LEU A 396 24.12 19.84 1.14
N LYS A 397 24.90 19.23 0.24
CA LYS A 397 26.11 18.45 0.53
C LYS A 397 25.84 17.31 1.52
N THR A 398 24.78 16.56 1.22
CA THR A 398 24.30 15.39 1.98
C THR A 398 24.05 14.22 1.01
N SER A 399 23.91 13.00 1.52
CA SER A 399 23.98 11.79 0.67
C SER A 399 22.70 10.95 0.60
N ALA A 400 21.71 11.13 1.48
CA ALA A 400 20.50 10.28 1.51
C ALA A 400 19.25 11.07 1.91
N TYR A 401 18.18 10.87 1.14
CA TYR A 401 16.80 11.29 1.41
C TYR A 401 15.87 10.17 0.97
N ASP A 402 14.61 10.25 1.38
CA ASP A 402 13.64 9.22 1.11
C ASP A 402 13.46 8.96 -0.39
N SER A 403 13.60 7.68 -0.75
CA SER A 403 13.41 7.15 -2.10
C SER A 403 12.03 6.55 -2.34
N PHE A 404 11.22 6.49 -1.27
CA PHE A 404 9.89 5.90 -1.21
C PHE A 404 8.85 6.94 -0.76
N GLU A 405 9.03 8.18 -1.22
CA GLU A 405 8.00 9.21 -1.14
C GLU A 405 6.70 8.76 -1.82
N ASN A 406 5.59 9.46 -1.55
CA ASN A 406 4.27 9.16 -2.13
C ASN A 406 3.83 7.71 -1.90
N ALA A 407 3.87 7.24 -0.65
CA ALA A 407 3.36 5.92 -0.29
C ALA A 407 1.91 5.76 -0.72
N THR A 408 1.59 4.65 -1.39
CA THR A 408 0.22 4.38 -1.88
C THR A 408 -0.65 3.73 -0.80
N GLY A 409 -0.05 3.11 0.22
CA GLY A 409 -0.72 2.23 1.17
C GLY A 409 -1.38 1.00 0.51
N ILE A 410 -1.03 0.69 -0.74
CA ILE A 410 -1.44 -0.53 -1.43
C ILE A 410 -0.29 -1.52 -1.38
N ALA A 411 -0.61 -2.76 -1.08
CA ALA A 411 0.32 -3.88 -1.14
C ALA A 411 -0.04 -4.81 -2.29
N PHE A 412 0.97 -5.36 -2.95
CA PHE A 412 0.80 -6.36 -3.99
C PHE A 412 1.47 -7.67 -3.63
N ASP A 413 0.91 -8.77 -4.11
CA ASP A 413 1.55 -10.08 -4.10
C ASP A 413 2.34 -10.32 -5.40
N LYS A 414 3.42 -11.09 -5.33
CA LYS A 414 4.17 -11.56 -6.49
C LYS A 414 3.23 -12.26 -7.49
N GLY A 415 3.36 -11.90 -8.77
CA GLY A 415 2.54 -12.45 -9.86
C GLY A 415 1.13 -11.85 -9.94
N GLN A 416 0.71 -11.04 -8.97
CA GLN A 416 -0.54 -10.28 -9.08
C GLN A 416 -0.42 -9.25 -10.21
N THR A 417 -1.53 -8.99 -10.89
CA THR A 417 -1.61 -7.91 -11.87
C THR A 417 -2.15 -6.64 -11.21
N ALA A 418 -1.36 -5.57 -11.23
CA ALA A 418 -1.80 -4.23 -10.86
C ALA A 418 -2.50 -3.54 -12.03
N ILE A 419 -3.74 -3.10 -11.82
CA ILE A 419 -4.52 -2.26 -12.72
C ILE A 419 -4.58 -0.86 -12.15
N ILE A 420 -3.97 0.09 -12.86
CA ILE A 420 -3.82 1.47 -12.40
C ILE A 420 -4.22 2.41 -13.52
N ALA A 421 -5.23 3.24 -13.30
CA ALA A 421 -5.49 4.38 -14.18
C ALA A 421 -4.73 5.61 -13.68
N MET A 422 -4.02 6.29 -14.58
CA MET A 422 -3.34 7.55 -14.27
C MET A 422 -3.91 8.70 -15.11
N ASP A 423 -3.87 9.90 -14.56
CA ASP A 423 -4.21 11.14 -15.25
C ASP A 423 -3.19 12.23 -14.93
N GLY A 424 -2.81 12.99 -15.95
CA GLY A 424 -1.98 14.16 -15.84
C GLY A 424 -0.47 13.95 -15.85
N ILE A 425 0.02 12.74 -16.19
CA ILE A 425 1.45 12.42 -16.31
C ILE A 425 2.10 13.26 -17.43
N GLY A 426 1.54 13.20 -18.64
CA GLY A 426 2.10 13.90 -19.80
C GLY A 426 3.52 13.45 -20.14
N ASP A 427 4.48 14.39 -20.11
CA ASP A 427 5.91 14.19 -20.39
C ASP A 427 6.74 13.89 -19.13
N GLN A 428 6.11 13.87 -17.95
CA GLN A 428 6.78 13.60 -16.68
C GLN A 428 7.12 12.12 -16.54
N SER A 429 8.22 11.83 -15.84
CA SER A 429 8.64 10.46 -15.51
C SER A 429 8.05 10.02 -14.18
N VAL A 430 7.06 9.14 -14.23
CA VAL A 430 6.35 8.61 -13.05
C VAL A 430 6.38 7.09 -13.08
N TYR A 431 6.67 6.48 -11.93
CA TYR A 431 6.79 5.04 -11.81
C TYR A 431 5.94 4.53 -10.64
N LEU A 432 5.38 3.34 -10.81
CA LEU A 432 5.03 2.50 -9.68
C LEU A 432 6.33 1.88 -9.17
N ARG A 433 6.70 2.11 -7.92
CA ARG A 433 7.78 1.40 -7.24
C ARG A 433 7.19 0.40 -6.28
N VAL A 434 7.66 -0.84 -6.28
CA VAL A 434 7.21 -1.89 -5.35
C VAL A 434 8.41 -2.45 -4.60
N ARG A 435 8.37 -2.32 -3.27
CA ARG A 435 9.47 -2.70 -2.37
C ARG A 435 9.03 -3.78 -1.40
N ASN A 436 9.77 -4.89 -1.36
CA ASN A 436 9.53 -5.97 -0.43
C ASN A 436 10.22 -5.73 0.92
N TRP A 437 9.54 -5.02 1.81
CA TRP A 437 10.02 -4.81 3.18
C TRP A 437 9.86 -6.03 4.10
N ALA A 438 8.98 -6.97 3.77
CA ALA A 438 8.74 -8.17 4.58
C ALA A 438 9.88 -9.20 4.46
N ASN A 439 10.57 -9.24 3.32
CA ASN A 439 11.73 -10.11 3.11
C ASN A 439 13.03 -9.35 3.34
N GLU A 440 13.40 -9.20 4.61
CA GLU A 440 14.57 -8.43 5.06
C GLU A 440 15.90 -9.06 4.58
N ALA A 441 15.92 -10.37 4.28
CA ALA A 441 17.10 -11.06 3.75
C ALA A 441 17.35 -10.81 2.25
N SER A 442 16.29 -10.48 1.50
CA SER A 442 16.33 -10.24 0.06
C SER A 442 15.23 -9.27 -0.33
N GLN A 443 15.47 -8.01 -0.02
CA GLN A 443 14.52 -6.94 -0.28
C GLN A 443 14.50 -6.64 -1.78
N ALA A 444 13.53 -7.20 -2.50
CA ALA A 444 13.33 -6.87 -3.91
C ALA A 444 12.78 -5.44 -4.04
N ASP A 445 13.22 -4.72 -5.06
CA ASP A 445 12.77 -3.36 -5.37
C ASP A 445 12.64 -3.21 -6.88
N HIS A 446 11.42 -2.94 -7.35
CA HIS A 446 11.11 -2.89 -8.77
C HIS A 446 10.42 -1.58 -9.13
N LEU A 447 10.85 -0.98 -10.22
CA LEU A 447 10.22 0.18 -10.85
C LEU A 447 9.48 -0.26 -12.11
N TYR A 448 8.26 0.25 -12.26
CA TYR A 448 7.42 0.05 -13.44
C TYR A 448 6.98 1.42 -13.95
N PHE A 449 7.26 1.71 -15.21
CA PHE A 449 6.87 2.96 -15.84
C PHE A 449 5.33 3.09 -15.88
N LEU A 450 4.81 4.28 -15.59
CA LEU A 450 3.38 4.59 -15.65
C LEU A 450 3.07 5.60 -16.76
N LYS A 451 1.96 5.38 -17.47
CA LYS A 451 1.40 6.28 -18.49
C LYS A 451 0.00 6.74 -18.12
N ASP A 452 -0.43 7.85 -18.72
CA ASP A 452 -1.84 8.26 -18.68
C ASP A 452 -2.76 7.16 -19.22
N GLY A 453 -3.94 7.05 -18.64
CA GLY A 453 -4.88 5.96 -18.87
C GLY A 453 -4.54 4.68 -18.09
N LEU A 454 -5.02 3.54 -18.58
CA LEU A 454 -4.86 2.25 -17.91
C LEU A 454 -3.45 1.68 -18.07
N ASN A 455 -2.91 1.19 -16.95
CA ASN A 455 -1.67 0.46 -16.84
C ASN A 455 -1.98 -0.95 -16.31
N ASN A 456 -1.45 -1.96 -16.98
CA ASN A 456 -1.64 -3.37 -16.64
C ASN A 456 -0.25 -4.01 -16.40
N ILE A 457 0.10 -4.19 -15.14
CA ILE A 457 1.48 -4.53 -14.73
C ILE A 457 1.47 -5.81 -13.91
N VAL A 458 2.19 -6.84 -14.36
CA VAL A 458 2.38 -8.07 -13.57
C VAL A 458 3.53 -7.85 -12.57
N MET A 459 3.26 -8.04 -11.29
CA MET A 459 4.20 -7.78 -10.21
C MET A 459 5.30 -8.84 -10.18
N LYS A 460 6.56 -8.40 -10.26
CA LYS A 460 7.75 -9.28 -10.19
C LYS A 460 7.98 -9.85 -8.78
N ASP A 461 7.60 -9.10 -7.74
CA ASP A 461 7.69 -9.51 -6.33
C ASP A 461 6.57 -8.86 -5.50
N SER A 462 6.35 -9.39 -4.28
CA SER A 462 5.41 -8.81 -3.31
C SER A 462 6.00 -7.56 -2.65
N GLY A 463 5.17 -6.61 -2.24
CA GLY A 463 5.67 -5.42 -1.54
C GLY A 463 4.66 -4.30 -1.36
N LEU A 464 5.08 -3.24 -0.66
CA LEU A 464 4.36 -1.97 -0.60
C LEU A 464 4.65 -1.16 -1.87
N ALA A 465 3.60 -0.51 -2.39
CA ALA A 465 3.67 0.30 -3.59
C ALA A 465 3.80 1.80 -3.28
N TYR A 466 4.57 2.50 -4.13
CA TYR A 466 4.84 3.93 -4.06
C TYR A 466 4.70 4.54 -5.46
N ILE A 467 4.24 5.78 -5.55
CA ILE A 467 4.32 6.56 -6.80
C ILE A 467 5.64 7.33 -6.80
N SER A 468 6.67 6.72 -7.38
CA SER A 468 7.98 7.35 -7.52
C SER A 468 7.89 8.49 -8.54
N PHE A 469 7.82 9.72 -8.03
CA PHE A 469 7.67 10.94 -8.79
C PHE A 469 8.60 12.02 -8.23
N TYR A 470 9.71 12.23 -8.93
CA TYR A 470 10.77 13.17 -8.53
C TYR A 470 11.12 14.10 -9.69
N SER A 471 11.52 15.32 -9.36
CA SER A 471 11.93 16.35 -10.32
C SER A 471 12.96 17.28 -9.69
N ASP A 472 13.85 17.86 -10.49
CA ASP A 472 14.78 18.90 -10.03
C ASP A 472 14.06 20.25 -9.82
N THR A 473 12.86 20.42 -10.38
CA THR A 473 12.00 21.60 -10.25
C THR A 473 10.58 21.24 -9.81
N PRO A 474 10.41 20.59 -8.64
CA PRO A 474 9.15 19.98 -8.21
C PRO A 474 8.01 20.99 -8.08
N GLU A 475 8.29 22.25 -7.78
CA GLU A 475 7.29 23.33 -7.69
C GLU A 475 6.60 23.67 -9.02
N THR A 476 7.22 23.29 -10.14
CA THR A 476 6.66 23.46 -11.49
C THR A 476 6.06 22.18 -12.05
N ALA A 477 6.36 21.05 -11.44
CA ALA A 477 5.81 19.75 -11.82
C ALA A 477 4.32 19.69 -11.49
N ARG A 478 3.53 19.23 -12.45
CA ARG A 478 2.08 19.14 -12.31
C ARG A 478 1.74 17.84 -11.60
N ALA A 479 0.85 17.92 -10.62
CA ALA A 479 0.37 16.76 -9.88
C ALA A 479 -0.22 15.71 -10.83
N VAL A 480 -0.05 14.45 -10.47
CA VAL A 480 -0.59 13.31 -11.21
C VAL A 480 -1.63 12.64 -10.34
N LYS A 481 -2.76 12.23 -10.94
CA LYS A 481 -3.83 11.56 -10.24
C LYS A 481 -3.83 10.08 -10.59
N SER A 482 -4.05 9.23 -9.60
CA SER A 482 -4.12 7.78 -9.79
C SER A 482 -5.46 7.22 -9.34
N ASN A 483 -5.81 6.08 -9.91
CA ASN A 483 -6.78 5.14 -9.38
C ASN A 483 -6.20 3.72 -9.45
N ILE A 484 -5.73 3.20 -8.31
CA ILE A 484 -5.09 1.88 -8.20
C ILE A 484 -6.17 0.85 -7.86
N MET A 485 -6.77 0.21 -8.86
CA MET A 485 -8.02 -0.58 -8.72
C MET A 485 -7.84 -1.99 -8.16
N THR A 486 -6.61 -2.43 -7.97
CA THR A 486 -6.26 -3.79 -7.53
C THR A 486 -5.14 -3.76 -6.50
N GLY A 487 -4.84 -4.88 -5.86
CA GLY A 487 -3.92 -4.93 -4.71
C GLY A 487 -4.68 -4.81 -3.40
N LYS A 488 -4.02 -5.16 -2.29
CA LYS A 488 -4.60 -5.14 -0.95
C LYS A 488 -4.47 -3.76 -0.33
N CYS A 489 -5.52 -3.29 0.33
CA CYS A 489 -5.53 -2.00 1.01
C CYS A 489 -4.84 -2.10 2.37
N ASN A 490 -3.52 -1.93 2.41
CA ASN A 490 -2.73 -1.94 3.65
C ASN A 490 -2.91 -0.66 4.48
N GLY A 491 -3.11 0.47 3.80
CA GLY A 491 -3.11 1.80 4.40
C GLY A 491 -1.70 2.32 4.67
N TYR A 492 -1.65 3.60 5.05
CA TYR A 492 -0.50 4.33 5.58
C TYR A 492 -1.04 5.31 6.62
N PHE A 493 -0.21 5.74 7.56
CA PHE A 493 -0.59 6.75 8.54
C PHE A 493 0.01 8.11 8.20
N ASP A 494 -0.78 9.15 8.38
CA ASP A 494 -0.38 10.56 8.18
C ASP A 494 -1.22 11.39 9.16
N PRO A 495 -0.59 12.03 10.17
CA PRO A 495 -1.31 12.75 11.21
C PRO A 495 -2.03 14.00 10.68
N ALA A 496 -1.75 14.46 9.46
CA ALA A 496 -2.43 15.60 8.86
C ALA A 496 -3.84 15.28 8.36
N ILE A 497 -4.13 14.00 8.07
CA ILE A 497 -5.39 13.57 7.44
C ILE A 497 -6.05 12.36 8.11
N HIS A 498 -5.31 11.56 8.87
CA HIS A 498 -5.81 10.37 9.55
C HIS A 498 -6.11 10.65 11.03
N SER A 499 -6.93 9.77 11.63
CA SER A 499 -7.35 9.80 13.03
C SER A 499 -6.81 8.59 13.82
N ASN A 500 -7.02 8.57 15.13
CA ASN A 500 -6.70 7.40 15.97
C ASN A 500 -7.49 6.14 15.55
N ASP A 501 -8.71 6.31 15.03
CA ASP A 501 -9.51 5.18 14.52
C ASP A 501 -8.88 4.60 13.24
N ASP A 502 -8.32 5.45 12.38
CA ASP A 502 -7.59 5.01 11.19
C ASP A 502 -6.32 4.25 11.59
N TRP A 503 -5.56 4.76 12.58
CA TRP A 503 -4.39 4.09 13.13
C TRP A 503 -4.70 2.64 13.53
N THR A 504 -5.71 2.42 14.39
CA THR A 504 -6.07 1.06 14.83
C THR A 504 -6.49 0.15 13.68
N SER A 505 -7.17 0.70 12.66
CA SER A 505 -7.61 -0.06 11.48
C SER A 505 -6.45 -0.45 10.57
N ILE A 506 -5.49 0.45 10.38
CA ILE A 506 -4.25 0.19 9.63
C ILE A 506 -3.43 -0.88 10.35
N MET A 507 -3.32 -0.80 11.67
CA MET A 507 -2.56 -1.78 12.47
C MET A 507 -3.24 -3.15 12.55
N THR A 508 -4.57 -3.22 12.42
CA THR A 508 -5.31 -4.49 12.51
C THR A 508 -5.26 -5.29 11.21
N ASN A 509 -5.33 -4.62 10.05
CA ASN A 509 -5.38 -5.35 8.78
C ASN A 509 -4.09 -6.14 8.53
N GLN A 510 -4.25 -7.26 7.84
CA GLN A 510 -3.21 -8.24 7.53
C GLN A 510 -2.79 -8.18 6.05
N ALA A 511 -3.06 -7.08 5.36
CA ALA A 511 -2.68 -6.90 3.96
C ALA A 511 -1.15 -6.95 3.75
N TYR A 512 -0.39 -6.37 4.69
CA TYR A 512 1.07 -6.39 4.72
C TYR A 512 1.59 -6.23 6.16
N PRO A 513 2.74 -6.84 6.54
CA PRO A 513 3.26 -6.79 7.91
C PRO A 513 3.87 -5.44 8.30
N LYS A 514 4.30 -4.63 7.32
CA LYS A 514 4.83 -3.28 7.55
C LYS A 514 3.86 -2.18 7.11
N VAL A 515 4.08 -0.98 7.61
CA VAL A 515 3.25 0.20 7.35
C VAL A 515 4.10 1.45 7.21
N ASP A 516 3.72 2.29 6.24
CA ASP A 516 4.26 3.63 6.05
C ASP A 516 3.62 4.61 7.05
N ILE A 517 4.44 5.39 7.75
CA ILE A 517 4.03 6.45 8.68
C ILE A 517 4.71 7.74 8.22
N ILE A 518 3.92 8.67 7.68
CA ILE A 518 4.41 9.86 7.00
C ILE A 518 4.19 11.06 7.92
N GLY A 519 5.30 11.69 8.34
CA GLY A 519 5.31 12.92 9.09
C GLY A 519 5.47 14.13 8.19
N LYS A 520 5.94 15.23 8.77
CA LYS A 520 6.31 16.45 8.06
C LYS A 520 7.74 16.41 7.53
N TYR A 521 8.62 15.66 8.20
CA TYR A 521 10.05 15.59 7.90
C TYR A 521 10.60 14.16 7.94
N ALA A 522 9.93 13.23 8.61
CA ALA A 522 10.28 11.82 8.65
C ALA A 522 9.24 10.94 7.93
N HIS A 523 9.71 9.85 7.35
CA HIS A 523 8.87 8.76 6.85
C HIS A 523 9.37 7.46 7.47
N LEU A 524 8.49 6.70 8.13
CA LEU A 524 8.84 5.45 8.80
C LEU A 524 8.20 4.26 8.06
N VAL A 525 8.95 3.17 7.87
CA VAL A 525 8.42 1.89 7.36
C VAL A 525 8.60 0.82 8.42
N TYR A 526 7.57 0.63 9.24
CA TYR A 526 7.68 -0.07 10.53
C TYR A 526 6.82 -1.32 10.60
N ASP A 527 7.21 -2.27 11.45
CA ASP A 527 6.48 -3.51 11.67
C ASP A 527 5.21 -3.26 12.50
N LYS A 528 4.05 -3.68 11.98
CA LYS A 528 2.76 -3.48 12.66
C LYS A 528 2.70 -4.21 14.00
N SER A 529 3.39 -5.35 14.16
CA SER A 529 3.38 -6.08 15.43
C SER A 529 4.10 -5.29 16.54
N ALA A 530 5.26 -4.70 16.24
CA ALA A 530 5.99 -3.86 17.17
C ALA A 530 5.19 -2.60 17.54
N LEU A 531 4.53 -1.98 16.55
CA LEU A 531 3.70 -0.79 16.77
C LEU A 531 2.47 -1.09 17.63
N ARG A 532 1.76 -2.20 17.39
CA ARG A 532 0.59 -2.58 18.19
C ARG A 532 0.91 -2.76 19.67
N PHE A 533 2.11 -3.26 19.97
CA PHE A 533 2.51 -3.49 21.35
C PHE A 533 2.97 -2.20 22.05
N ASN A 534 3.73 -1.35 21.36
CA ASN A 534 4.42 -0.21 21.99
C ASN A 534 3.72 1.14 21.77
N SER A 535 2.92 1.28 20.70
CA SER A 535 2.10 2.45 20.37
C SER A 535 0.69 2.04 19.90
N PRO A 536 -0.09 1.32 20.73
CA PRO A 536 -1.38 0.78 20.33
C PRO A 536 -2.38 1.85 19.85
N PHE A 537 -2.33 3.06 20.42
CA PHE A 537 -3.33 4.11 20.14
C PHE A 537 -2.73 5.48 19.79
N ASP A 538 -1.41 5.60 19.66
CA ASP A 538 -0.73 6.90 19.60
C ASP A 538 0.29 7.00 18.45
N GLY A 539 -0.19 6.76 17.22
CA GLY A 539 0.60 6.99 16.02
C GLY A 539 1.03 8.45 15.83
N PHE A 540 0.26 9.40 16.39
CA PHE A 540 0.57 10.83 16.36
C PHE A 540 1.83 11.14 17.14
N HIS A 541 1.90 10.73 18.41
CA HIS A 541 3.08 11.00 19.24
C HIS A 541 4.34 10.38 18.64
N LEU A 542 4.23 9.15 18.14
CA LEU A 542 5.32 8.44 17.48
C LEU A 542 5.94 9.27 16.35
N ILE A 543 5.14 9.68 15.35
CA ILE A 543 5.67 10.41 14.20
C ILE A 543 6.12 11.84 14.55
N GLU A 544 5.45 12.50 15.50
CA GLU A 544 5.84 13.83 16.00
C GLU A 544 7.23 13.82 16.65
N MET A 545 7.60 12.74 17.33
CA MET A 545 8.93 12.59 17.91
C MET A 545 10.02 12.49 16.83
N TYR A 546 9.79 11.65 15.81
CA TYR A 546 10.72 11.53 14.68
C TYR A 546 10.85 12.83 13.90
N ASP A 547 9.74 13.53 13.64
CA ASP A 547 9.75 14.86 13.04
C ASP A 547 10.54 15.86 13.87
N SER A 548 10.40 15.81 15.20
CA SER A 548 11.14 16.68 16.11
C SER A 548 12.64 16.44 16.02
N ILE A 549 13.08 15.18 15.97
CA ILE A 549 14.48 14.80 15.79
C ILE A 549 15.03 15.36 14.48
N VAL A 550 14.33 15.14 13.36
CA VAL A 550 14.77 15.64 12.05
C VAL A 550 14.77 17.17 12.03
N ASN A 551 13.78 17.82 12.63
CA ASN A 551 13.72 19.27 12.74
C ASN A 551 14.92 19.85 13.50
N TRP A 552 15.34 19.23 14.60
CA TRP A 552 16.55 19.63 15.34
C TRP A 552 17.81 19.53 14.48
N GLN A 553 17.94 18.47 13.67
CA GLN A 553 19.04 18.34 12.70
C GLN A 553 19.00 19.47 11.66
N LYS A 554 17.82 19.79 11.11
CA LYS A 554 17.64 20.90 10.14
C LYS A 554 18.02 22.26 10.74
N ILE A 555 17.72 22.50 12.03
CA ILE A 555 18.14 23.69 12.77
C ILE A 555 19.67 23.72 12.91
N GLN A 556 20.29 22.62 13.31
CA GLN A 556 21.74 22.55 13.51
C GLN A 556 22.53 22.73 12.21
N MET A 557 21.99 22.26 11.08
CA MET A 557 22.53 22.50 9.73
C MET A 557 22.37 23.96 9.27
N GLY A 558 21.58 24.78 9.98
CA GLY A 558 21.34 26.19 9.65
C GLY A 558 20.35 26.39 8.48
N LEU A 559 19.60 25.37 8.09
CA LEU A 559 18.75 25.42 6.89
C LEU A 559 17.72 26.56 6.95
N TYR A 560 17.08 26.75 8.10
CA TYR A 560 16.12 27.85 8.30
C TYR A 560 16.79 29.22 8.23
N LYS A 561 17.99 29.37 8.80
CA LYS A 561 18.75 30.64 8.81
C LYS A 561 19.11 31.09 7.40
N TYR A 562 19.43 30.15 6.52
CA TYR A 562 19.82 30.42 5.13
C TYR A 562 18.68 30.25 4.12
N GLY A 563 17.46 29.99 4.57
CA GLY A 563 16.27 29.89 3.71
C GLY A 563 16.23 28.64 2.83
N TYR A 564 17.00 27.60 3.15
CA TYR A 564 16.93 26.32 2.44
C TYR A 564 15.65 25.57 2.81
N LYS A 565 14.76 25.41 1.84
CA LYS A 565 13.52 24.65 1.96
C LYS A 565 13.56 23.45 1.03
N TYR A 566 12.93 22.36 1.46
CA TYR A 566 12.67 21.13 0.72
C TYR A 566 11.58 20.36 1.46
N ASN A 567 10.89 19.49 0.73
CA ASN A 567 9.77 18.69 1.26
C ASN A 567 10.13 17.22 1.47
N ASN A 568 11.25 16.74 0.92
CA ASN A 568 11.68 15.35 1.08
C ASN A 568 11.85 14.96 2.55
N HIS A 569 11.50 13.73 2.86
CA HIS A 569 11.60 13.12 4.16
C HIS A 569 12.96 12.46 4.39
N ILE A 570 13.30 12.27 5.67
CA ILE A 570 14.29 11.28 6.08
C ILE A 570 13.55 9.96 6.30
N LEU A 571 13.94 8.93 5.55
CA LEU A 571 13.40 7.59 5.71
C LEU A 571 14.02 6.90 6.92
N ALA A 572 13.18 6.25 7.73
CA ALA A 572 13.59 5.33 8.77
C ALA A 572 12.91 3.97 8.56
N ILE A 573 13.71 2.91 8.55
CA ILE A 573 13.26 1.54 8.31
C ILE A 573 13.52 0.74 9.57
N CYS A 574 12.57 -0.14 9.91
CA CYS A 574 12.67 -1.04 11.05
C CYS A 574 12.71 -2.50 10.56
N GLU A 575 13.79 -3.21 10.86
CA GLU A 575 14.02 -4.61 10.47
C GLU A 575 14.60 -5.46 11.59
N THR A 576 14.67 -6.77 11.37
CA THR A 576 15.20 -7.76 12.31
C THR A 576 16.69 -7.96 12.06
N GLY A 577 17.54 -7.53 13.00
CA GLY A 577 18.99 -7.61 12.85
C GLY A 577 19.62 -6.35 12.25
N GLY A 578 20.92 -6.36 11.98
CA GLY A 578 21.63 -5.25 11.32
C GLY A 578 22.08 -4.10 12.22
N GLY A 579 21.51 -3.96 13.43
CA GLY A 579 21.85 -2.90 14.38
C GLY A 579 21.37 -1.50 13.95
N TYR A 580 21.83 -0.45 14.63
CA TYR A 580 21.43 0.93 14.32
C TYR A 580 22.48 1.63 13.46
N TYR A 581 22.09 2.09 12.29
CA TYR A 581 22.96 2.84 11.39
C TYR A 581 22.17 3.79 10.48
N ALA A 582 22.87 4.68 9.79
CA ALA A 582 22.31 5.47 8.71
C ALA A 582 23.18 5.26 7.45
N GLY A 583 22.54 5.10 6.31
CA GLY A 583 23.19 4.77 5.04
C GLY A 583 22.48 5.37 3.83
N GLY A 584 22.74 4.80 2.64
CA GLY A 584 22.22 5.31 1.37
C GLY A 584 20.69 5.26 1.25
N GLU A 585 20.03 4.30 1.92
CA GLU A 585 18.56 4.14 1.87
C GLU A 585 17.85 4.98 2.94
N GLY A 586 18.52 5.29 4.05
CA GLY A 586 17.93 6.00 5.18
C GLY A 586 18.54 5.57 6.51
N VAL A 587 17.79 5.80 7.60
CA VAL A 587 18.11 5.31 8.94
C VAL A 587 17.56 3.89 9.09
N HIS A 588 18.35 2.98 9.63
CA HIS A 588 17.96 1.61 9.92
C HIS A 588 17.92 1.38 11.43
N PHE A 589 16.83 0.80 11.92
CA PHE A 589 16.64 0.38 13.30
C PHE A 589 16.39 -1.13 13.40
N ASP A 590 17.18 -1.81 14.24
CA ASP A 590 16.96 -3.19 14.64
C ASP A 590 15.97 -3.27 15.81
N TRP A 591 14.71 -3.61 15.54
CA TRP A 591 13.70 -3.59 16.61
C TRP A 591 13.94 -4.63 17.70
N THR A 592 14.78 -5.63 17.45
CA THR A 592 15.15 -6.62 18.47
C THR A 592 16.05 -6.04 19.57
N TRP A 593 16.64 -4.86 19.36
CA TRP A 593 17.47 -4.16 20.34
C TRP A 593 16.66 -3.25 21.29
N GLY A 594 15.37 -3.08 21.04
CA GLY A 594 14.49 -2.27 21.88
C GLY A 594 13.30 -1.72 21.11
N ALA A 595 12.33 -2.57 20.78
CA ALA A 595 11.11 -2.21 20.07
C ALA A 595 10.38 -1.01 20.71
N GLU A 596 10.29 -0.99 22.05
CA GLU A 596 9.71 0.12 22.80
C GLU A 596 10.40 1.45 22.48
N SER A 597 11.74 1.47 22.47
CA SER A 597 12.52 2.70 22.25
C SER A 597 12.43 3.30 20.85
N ILE A 598 11.93 2.54 19.86
CA ILE A 598 11.77 3.02 18.48
C ILE A 598 10.29 3.19 18.10
N ALA A 599 9.41 2.40 18.70
CA ALA A 599 7.97 2.47 18.46
C ALA A 599 7.25 3.37 19.46
N ASN A 600 7.92 3.82 20.53
CA ASN A 600 7.49 4.86 21.47
C ASN A 600 8.72 5.66 21.98
N PRO A 601 9.41 6.39 21.08
CA PRO A 601 10.72 7.01 21.32
C PRO A 601 10.74 8.27 22.20
#